data_AF-A0A2S6SR09-F1
#
_entry.id   AF-A0A2S6SR09-F1
#
_cell.length_a   1.000
_cell.length_b   1.000
_cell.length_c   1.000
_cell.angle_alpha   90.00
_cell.angle_beta   90.00
_cell.angle_gamma   90.00
#
_symmetry.space_group_name_H-M   'P 1'
#
loop_
_entity.id
_entity.type
_entity.pdbx_description
1 polymer ?
#
loop_
_entity_poly.entity_id
_entity_poly.type
_entity_poly.pdbx_seq_one_letter_code
_entity_poly.pdbx_strand_id
1 'polypeptide(L)' 'KINWVWVDHFTKFPLNKIISNNLKKKNIKICIVSPELIKKTSIINIKKLKNFIQRKKIHIDAICTKNPELWNK' A
#
# COMPACT_ATOMS: atom_id res chain seq x y z
N LYS A 1 -20.55 -9.74 -0.48
CA LYS A 1 -19.20 -10.33 -0.23
C LYS A 1 -18.17 -9.26 -0.59
N ILE A 2 -17.16 -9.03 0.25
CA ILE A 2 -16.14 -8.00 0.01
C ILE A 2 -14.96 -8.65 -0.72
N ASN A 3 -14.53 -8.05 -1.83
CA ASN A 3 -13.44 -8.57 -2.66
C ASN A 3 -12.18 -7.70 -2.60
N TRP A 4 -12.35 -6.42 -2.28
CA TRP A 4 -11.27 -5.43 -2.27
C TRP A 4 -11.35 -4.58 -1.00
N VAL A 5 -10.19 -4.26 -0.47
CA VAL A 5 -10.01 -3.26 0.57
C VAL A 5 -9.13 -2.16 0.00
N TRP A 6 -9.65 -0.94 0.05
CA TRP A 6 -8.89 0.25 -0.29
C TRP A 6 -8.31 0.86 0.98
N VAL A 7 -6.99 1.07 0.99
CA VAL A 7 -6.27 1.63 2.14
C VAL A 7 -5.62 2.93 1.72
N ASP A 8 -6.24 4.04 2.13
CA ASP A 8 -5.63 5.35 2.18
C ASP A 8 -5.03 5.60 3.57
N HIS A 9 -3.99 6.42 3.63
CA HIS A 9 -3.36 6.78 4.88
C HIS A 9 -2.69 8.15 4.74
N PHE A 10 -2.92 9.02 5.71
CA PHE A 10 -2.36 10.37 5.71
C PHE A 10 -1.18 10.49 6.66
N THR A 11 -1.24 9.81 7.81
CA THR A 11 -0.26 9.95 8.90
C THR A 11 0.38 8.63 9.31
N LYS A 12 -0.41 7.55 9.44
CA LYS A 12 0.06 6.23 9.88
C LYS A 12 -0.43 5.15 8.92
N PHE A 13 0.49 4.30 8.45
CA PHE A 13 0.13 3.16 7.61
C PHE A 13 -0.55 2.07 8.47
N PRO A 14 -1.83 1.74 8.21
CA PRO A 14 -2.62 0.88 9.10
C PRO A 14 -2.37 -0.61 8.86
N LEU A 15 -1.76 -0.98 7.73
CA LEU A 15 -1.51 -2.37 7.37
C LEU A 15 -0.24 -2.90 8.04
N ASN A 16 -0.32 -4.13 8.51
CA ASN A 16 0.82 -4.93 8.94
C ASN A 16 0.76 -6.32 8.28
N LYS A 17 1.78 -7.13 8.50
CA LYS A 17 1.87 -8.48 7.93
C LYS A 17 0.70 -9.39 8.34
N ILE A 18 0.24 -9.28 9.59
CA ILE A 18 -0.84 -10.12 10.12
C ILE A 18 -2.16 -9.77 9.44
N ILE A 19 -2.48 -8.48 9.34
CA ILE A 19 -3.69 -7.97 8.69
C ILE A 19 -3.68 -8.33 7.20
N SER A 20 -2.58 -8.05 6.49
CA SER A 20 -2.48 -8.37 5.05
C SER A 20 -2.61 -9.87 4.78
N ASN A 21 -2.01 -10.72 5.60
CA ASN A 21 -2.17 -12.17 5.48
C ASN A 21 -3.59 -12.65 5.79
N ASN A 22 -4.25 -12.08 6.80
CA ASN A 22 -5.64 -12.42 7.12
C ASN A 22 -6.60 -12.04 6.00
N LEU A 23 -6.39 -10.87 5.37
CA LEU A 23 -7.16 -10.45 4.20
C LEU A 23 -6.91 -11.37 3.00
N LYS A 24 -5.64 -11.71 2.74
CA LYS A 24 -5.26 -12.64 1.68
C LYS A 24 -5.89 -14.02 1.86
N LYS A 25 -5.89 -14.57 3.08
CA LYS A 25 -6.55 -15.85 3.41
C LYS A 25 -8.06 -15.84 3.15
N LYS A 26 -8.68 -14.67 3.19
CA LYS A 26 -10.10 -14.47 2.88
C LYS A 26 -10.36 -14.19 1.39
N ASN A 27 -9.34 -14.30 0.53
CA ASN A 27 -9.37 -13.88 -0.88
C ASN A 27 -9.77 -12.41 -1.07
N ILE A 28 -9.42 -11.55 -0.11
CA ILE A 28 -9.64 -10.11 -0.18
C ILE A 28 -8.37 -9.46 -0.70
N LYS A 29 -8.49 -8.72 -1.80
CA LYS A 29 -7.39 -8.00 -2.44
C LYS A 29 -7.17 -6.65 -1.75
N ILE A 30 -5.92 -6.22 -1.65
CA ILE A 30 -5.53 -4.98 -1.00
C ILE A 30 -5.03 -4.00 -2.06
N CYS A 31 -5.67 -2.83 -2.14
CA CYS A 31 -5.20 -1.70 -2.92
C CYS A 31 -4.75 -0.59 -1.96
N ILE A 32 -3.52 -0.08 -2.11
CA ILE A 32 -3.05 1.07 -1.33
C ILE A 32 -3.05 2.34 -2.16
N VAL A 33 -3.28 3.49 -1.52
CA VAL A 33 -3.08 4.79 -2.13
C VAL A 33 -1.65 5.24 -1.94
N SER A 34 -0.99 5.55 -3.04
CA SER A 34 0.37 6.05 -3.02
C SER A 34 0.39 7.49 -2.48
N PRO A 35 1.35 7.82 -1.60
CA PRO A 35 1.35 9.07 -0.86
C PRO A 35 1.33 10.34 -1.74
N GLU A 36 1.84 10.31 -2.96
CA GLU A 36 1.85 11.47 -3.86
C GLU A 36 0.46 11.97 -4.27
N LEU A 37 -0.57 11.13 -4.18
CA LEU A 37 -1.96 11.54 -4.43
C LEU A 37 -2.50 12.45 -3.34
N ILE A 38 -1.87 12.42 -2.16
CA ILE A 38 -2.19 13.30 -1.04
C ILE A 38 -1.30 14.53 -1.19
N LYS A 39 -1.91 15.69 -1.45
CA LYS A 39 -1.25 16.97 -1.72
C LYS A 39 -0.13 17.22 -0.69
N LYS A 40 1.14 17.13 -1.14
CA LYS A 40 2.42 17.47 -0.45
C LYS A 40 3.38 16.31 -0.14
N THR A 41 3.20 15.12 -0.69
CA THR A 41 4.11 14.00 -0.37
C THR A 41 5.21 13.82 -1.42
N SER A 42 6.47 14.05 -1.02
CA SER A 42 7.67 13.95 -1.87
C SER A 42 7.98 12.49 -2.30
N ILE A 43 8.67 12.31 -3.42
CA ILE A 43 9.20 11.03 -3.94
C ILE A 43 9.92 10.22 -2.86
N ILE A 44 10.58 10.90 -1.91
CA ILE A 44 11.25 10.29 -0.76
C ILE A 44 10.28 9.42 0.06
N ASN A 45 9.04 9.87 0.25
CA ASN A 45 8.04 9.15 1.03
C ASN A 45 7.47 7.94 0.29
N ILE A 46 7.37 8.01 -1.05
CA ILE A 46 7.06 6.84 -1.88
C ILE A 46 8.10 5.75 -1.64
N LYS A 47 9.39 6.09 -1.74
CA LYS A 47 10.49 5.15 -1.49
C LYS A 47 10.47 4.61 -0.04
N LYS A 48 10.22 5.46 0.95
CA LYS A 48 10.07 5.04 2.36
C LYS A 48 8.92 4.04 2.53
N LEU A 49 7.77 4.30 1.91
CA LEU A 49 6.61 3.42 1.97
C LEU A 49 6.91 2.09 1.28
N LYS A 50 7.49 2.11 0.07
CA LYS A 50 7.92 0.90 -0.65
C LYS A 50 8.87 0.05 0.19
N ASN A 51 9.91 0.66 0.76
CA ASN A 51 10.86 -0.01 1.65
C ASN A 51 10.18 -0.54 2.92
N PHE A 52 9.23 0.20 3.48
CA PHE A 52 8.47 -0.25 4.65
C PHE A 52 7.64 -1.49 4.34
N ILE A 53 6.90 -1.49 3.23
CA ILE A 53 6.09 -2.61 2.75
C ILE A 53 6.97 -3.86 2.54
N GLN A 54 8.09 -3.70 1.83
CA GLN A 54 9.03 -4.79 1.56
C GLN A 54 9.65 -5.33 2.86
N ARG A 55 10.19 -4.46 3.71
CA ARG A 55 10.81 -4.85 4.99
C ARG A 55 9.84 -5.55 5.92
N LYS A 56 8.57 -5.09 5.96
CA LYS A 56 7.52 -5.68 6.79
C LYS A 56 6.84 -6.88 6.12
N LYS A 57 7.22 -7.23 4.88
CA LYS A 57 6.63 -8.33 4.08
C LYS A 57 5.11 -8.22 4.01
N ILE A 58 4.61 -7.00 3.77
CA ILE A 58 3.18 -6.71 3.65
C ILE A 58 2.74 -7.06 2.23
N HIS A 59 1.77 -7.95 2.10
CA HIS A 59 1.20 -8.32 0.81
C HIS A 59 0.24 -7.23 0.34
N ILE A 60 0.35 -6.85 -0.94
CA ILE A 60 -0.49 -5.85 -1.60
C ILE A 60 -0.74 -6.31 -3.03
N ASP A 61 -1.96 -6.14 -3.52
CA ASP A 61 -2.36 -6.60 -4.85
C ASP A 61 -2.36 -5.47 -5.88
N ALA A 62 -2.61 -4.23 -5.45
CA ALA A 62 -2.62 -3.07 -6.33
C ALA A 62 -2.17 -1.79 -5.61
N ILE A 63 -1.79 -0.79 -6.40
CA ILE A 63 -1.49 0.55 -5.91
C ILE A 63 -2.11 1.62 -6.80
N CYS A 64 -2.81 2.57 -6.19
CA CYS A 64 -3.24 3.80 -6.84
C CYS A 64 -2.09 4.80 -6.81
N THR A 65 -1.44 5.02 -7.96
CA THR A 65 -0.32 5.94 -8.12
C THR A 65 -0.45 6.71 -9.43
N LYS A 66 0.05 7.95 -9.47
CA LYS A 66 0.23 8.69 -10.73
C LYS A 66 1.57 8.38 -11.39
N ASN A 67 2.50 7.75 -10.67
CA ASN A 67 3.86 7.48 -11.12
C ASN A 67 4.17 5.97 -11.00
N PRO A 68 3.59 5.09 -11.84
CA PRO A 68 3.81 3.65 -11.78
C PRO A 68 5.28 3.22 -11.83
N GLU A 69 6.12 3.98 -12.53
CA GLU A 69 7.56 3.71 -12.66
C GLU A 69 8.31 3.68 -11.32
N LEU A 70 7.85 4.46 -10.33
CA LEU A 70 8.45 4.46 -8.99
C LEU A 70 8.14 3.16 -8.22
N TRP A 71 7.06 2.49 -8.62
CA TRP A 71 6.57 1.25 -8.03
C TRP A 71 7.02 0.02 -8.79
N ASN A 72 7.20 0.11 -10.11
CA ASN A 72 7.81 -0.94 -10.93
C ASN A 72 9.24 -1.24 -10.47
N LYS A 73 9.41 -2.38 -9.80
CA LYS A 73 10.67 -3.12 -9.57
C LYS A 73 10.34 -4.42 -8.86
#